data_AF-A0A350YYG5-F1
#
_entry.id   AF-A0A350YYG5-F1
#
_cell.length_a   1.000
_cell.length_b   1.000
_cell.length_c   1.000
_cell.angle_alpha   90.00
_cell.angle_beta   90.00
_cell.angle_gamma   90.00
#
_symmetry.space_group_name_H-M   'P 1'
#
loop_
_entity.id
_entity.type
_entity.pdbx_description
1 polymer ?
#
loop_
_entity_poly.entity_id
_entity_poly.type
_entity_poly.pdbx_seq_one_letter_code
_entity_poly.pdbx_strand_id
1 'polypeptide(L)'
;MVYFQEAMRNIQILLWGIILLFFISGSSAQEKPSNPYEFHEVTLYVIPSIVEFDWTSPSTLLSSYIKGYASKPFSANKYVLGHMFVGLTSPRLEEPYFTGIINSSGSELRQLVTKDKIGLGILGADVAGELEDGRAVAETIRNYARMGKIASLVYRVGDQAFDRIVEFFDYFSGEDDQGFVPSGSYGGAFWPLHHYEGAGCTALALSMLEIIGRKDLILDEWAVNVKIPMNLIGGSMNDGRRIKIMDIHKCDNWFEGEGSANEDYVSFRIYETNFIYRWIIERDNGLNKLESGPNMQASGSLVPTLFTDLRNQEEIARPLLQPREDNNFFIQYFMGEKGLSIREFRGNKP
;
A
#
# COMPACT_ATOMS: atom_id res chain seq x y z
N MET A 1 -3.56 80.62 8.30
CA MET A 1 -4.43 79.43 8.12
C MET A 1 -4.19 78.71 6.79
N VAL A 2 -3.95 79.42 5.69
CA VAL A 2 -3.69 78.85 4.33
C VAL A 2 -2.41 77.98 4.27
N TYR A 3 -1.31 78.41 4.89
CA TYR A 3 -0.04 77.66 4.92
C TYR A 3 -0.13 76.27 5.59
N PHE A 4 -1.02 76.12 6.57
CA PHE A 4 -1.17 74.86 7.30
C PHE A 4 -1.95 73.82 6.48
N GLN A 5 -2.89 74.27 5.64
CA GLN A 5 -3.64 73.39 4.75
C GLN A 5 -2.78 72.89 3.58
N GLU A 6 -1.89 73.72 3.03
CA GLU A 6 -0.95 73.28 1.99
C GLU A 6 0.08 72.27 2.52
N ALA A 7 0.61 72.49 3.73
CA ALA A 7 1.53 71.55 4.36
C ALA A 7 0.86 70.18 4.61
N MET A 8 -0.37 70.17 5.12
CA MET A 8 -1.16 68.96 5.34
C MET A 8 -1.48 68.21 4.05
N ARG A 9 -1.79 68.93 2.95
CA ARG A 9 -2.06 68.32 1.64
C ARG A 9 -0.82 67.64 1.06
N ASN A 10 0.35 68.27 1.18
CA ASN A 10 1.61 67.70 0.69
C ASN A 10 2.04 66.46 1.50
N ILE A 11 1.80 66.46 2.82
CA ILE A 11 2.04 65.29 3.68
C ILE A 11 1.12 64.14 3.31
N GLN A 12 -0.18 64.40 3.04
CA GLN A 12 -1.11 63.37 2.59
C GLN A 12 -0.70 62.76 1.24
N ILE A 13 -0.30 63.58 0.26
CA ILE A 13 0.16 63.08 -1.04
C ILE A 13 1.41 62.20 -0.89
N LEU A 14 2.34 62.58 -0.01
CA LEU A 14 3.55 61.81 0.27
C LEU A 14 3.21 60.47 0.95
N LEU A 15 2.27 60.49 1.92
CA LEU A 15 1.78 59.28 2.59
C LEU A 15 1.06 58.33 1.62
N TRP A 16 0.19 58.85 0.74
CA TRP A 16 -0.46 58.04 -0.28
C TRP A 16 0.55 57.48 -1.30
N GLY A 17 1.58 58.25 -1.67
CA GLY A 17 2.66 57.78 -2.53
C GLY A 17 3.48 56.65 -1.90
N ILE A 18 3.77 56.73 -0.60
CA ILE A 18 4.48 55.68 0.15
C ILE A 18 3.60 54.42 0.28
N ILE A 19 2.31 54.58 0.57
CA ILE A 19 1.37 53.45 0.63
C ILE A 19 1.26 52.77 -0.74
N LEU A 20 1.18 53.53 -1.84
CA LEU A 20 1.14 52.96 -3.20
C LEU A 20 2.42 52.21 -3.55
N LEU A 21 3.59 52.72 -3.13
CA LEU A 21 4.88 52.03 -3.28
C LEU A 21 4.93 50.72 -2.47
N PHE A 22 4.34 50.66 -1.28
CA PHE A 22 4.21 49.41 -0.51
C PHE A 22 3.30 48.39 -1.20
N PHE A 23 2.22 48.82 -1.85
CA PHE A 23 1.34 47.91 -2.59
C PHE A 23 1.95 47.38 -3.89
N ILE A 24 2.79 48.16 -4.57
CA ILE A 24 3.46 47.72 -5.82
C ILE A 24 4.71 46.87 -5.51
N SER A 25 5.34 47.06 -4.35
CA SER A 25 6.51 46.27 -3.92
C SER A 25 6.15 44.91 -3.30
N GLY A 26 4.86 44.65 -3.05
CA GLY A 26 4.37 43.41 -2.45
C GLY A 26 4.17 42.24 -3.42
N SER A 27 4.36 42.44 -4.72
CA SER A 27 4.29 41.39 -5.74
C SER A 27 5.68 41.07 -6.29
N SER A 28 6.61 40.75 -5.38
CA SER A 28 7.69 39.84 -5.75
C SER A 28 7.02 38.55 -6.19
N ALA A 29 7.06 38.25 -7.49
CA ALA A 29 6.78 36.90 -7.98
C ALA A 29 7.79 36.00 -7.27
N GLN A 30 7.37 35.40 -6.17
CA GLN A 30 8.17 34.45 -5.43
C GLN A 30 8.46 33.33 -6.42
N GLU A 31 9.71 33.26 -6.91
CA GLU A 31 10.15 32.17 -7.77
C GLU A 31 9.70 30.88 -7.09
N LYS A 32 8.83 30.12 -7.77
CA LYS A 32 8.37 28.82 -7.29
C LYS A 32 9.67 28.04 -6.99
N PRO A 33 9.91 27.60 -5.74
CA PRO A 33 11.16 26.93 -5.41
C PRO A 33 11.36 25.78 -6.41
N SER A 34 12.53 25.74 -7.04
CA SER A 34 12.90 24.68 -7.97
C SER A 34 12.60 23.33 -7.31
N ASN A 35 11.91 22.44 -8.04
CA ASN A 35 11.56 21.12 -7.53
C ASN A 35 12.82 20.43 -6.97
N PRO A 36 12.86 20.05 -5.67
CA PRO A 36 14.05 19.46 -5.07
C PRO A 36 14.35 18.04 -5.56
N TYR A 37 13.42 17.42 -6.31
CA TYR A 37 13.58 16.07 -6.82
C TYR A 37 14.23 16.07 -8.21
N GLU A 38 15.45 15.54 -8.29
CA GLU A 38 16.19 15.40 -9.55
C GLU A 38 15.81 14.13 -10.33
N PHE A 39 15.30 13.11 -9.65
CA PHE A 39 15.03 11.78 -10.23
C PHE A 39 13.61 11.30 -9.96
N HIS A 40 13.13 10.39 -10.80
CA HIS A 40 11.93 9.59 -10.54
C HIS A 40 12.28 8.45 -9.57
N GLU A 41 11.67 8.43 -8.40
CA GLU A 41 11.88 7.36 -7.43
C GLU A 41 10.56 6.83 -6.88
N VAL A 42 10.53 5.52 -6.70
CA VAL A 42 9.45 4.77 -6.06
C VAL A 42 10.01 4.22 -4.77
N THR A 43 9.38 4.57 -3.66
CA THR A 43 9.75 4.09 -2.34
C THR A 43 8.67 3.19 -1.78
N LEU A 44 9.02 1.96 -1.42
CA LEU A 44 8.14 1.06 -0.69
C LEU A 44 8.53 1.13 0.79
N TYR A 45 7.67 1.73 1.60
CA TYR A 45 7.88 1.78 3.04
C TYR A 45 7.21 0.59 3.71
N VAL A 46 7.90 0.01 4.69
CA VAL A 46 7.45 -1.21 5.39
C VAL A 46 7.45 -0.96 6.88
N ILE A 47 6.28 -1.11 7.49
CA ILE A 47 6.06 -1.07 8.93
C ILE A 47 5.77 -2.51 9.38
N PRO A 48 6.57 -3.10 10.29
CA PRO A 48 6.30 -4.42 10.80
C PRO A 48 5.10 -4.40 11.76
N SER A 49 4.52 -5.57 11.97
CA SER A 49 3.49 -5.77 12.99
C SER A 49 4.04 -5.55 14.40
N ILE A 50 3.14 -5.35 15.38
CA ILE A 50 3.56 -5.23 16.80
C ILE A 50 4.09 -6.57 17.32
N VAL A 51 3.51 -7.67 16.84
CA VAL A 51 3.84 -9.05 17.21
C VAL A 51 3.86 -9.84 15.91
N GLU A 52 5.00 -10.48 15.60
CA GLU A 52 5.12 -11.31 14.40
C GLU A 52 4.03 -12.39 14.38
N PHE A 53 3.39 -12.54 13.22
CA PHE A 53 2.41 -13.59 13.01
C PHE A 53 3.09 -14.95 12.89
N ASP A 54 2.60 -15.90 13.67
CA ASP A 54 3.05 -17.28 13.60
C ASP A 54 2.18 -18.03 12.59
N TRP A 55 2.71 -18.20 11.38
CA TRP A 55 2.04 -18.90 10.28
C TRP A 55 2.25 -20.42 10.32
N THR A 56 2.75 -21.00 11.42
CA THR A 56 2.97 -22.46 11.52
C THR A 56 1.66 -23.24 11.43
N SER A 57 0.58 -22.72 12.02
CA SER A 57 -0.74 -23.35 11.98
C SER A 57 -1.87 -22.32 12.09
N PRO A 58 -3.13 -22.71 11.80
CA PRO A 58 -4.30 -21.90 12.13
C PRO A 58 -4.35 -21.45 13.60
N SER A 59 -4.02 -22.36 14.53
CA SER A 59 -4.08 -22.10 15.97
C SER A 59 -3.01 -21.10 16.43
N THR A 60 -1.77 -21.20 15.92
CA THR A 60 -0.70 -20.26 16.26
C THR A 60 -0.89 -18.90 15.59
N LEU A 61 -1.44 -18.87 14.37
CA LEU A 61 -1.80 -17.62 13.69
C LEU A 61 -2.84 -16.84 14.48
N LEU A 62 -3.92 -17.51 14.90
CA LEU A 62 -4.94 -16.89 15.74
C LEU A 62 -4.35 -16.38 17.06
N SER A 63 -3.49 -17.17 17.70
CA SER A 63 -2.88 -16.82 18.98
C SER A 63 -1.96 -15.59 18.88
N SER A 64 -1.11 -15.55 17.85
CA SER A 64 -0.23 -14.40 17.57
C SER A 64 -1.03 -13.15 17.19
N TYR A 65 -2.10 -13.30 16.42
CA TYR A 65 -3.05 -12.22 16.11
C TYR A 65 -3.68 -11.61 17.36
N ILE A 66 -4.24 -12.45 18.25
CA ILE A 66 -4.84 -11.99 19.51
C ILE A 66 -3.79 -11.27 20.37
N LYS A 67 -2.58 -11.82 20.44
CA LYS A 67 -1.45 -11.22 21.18
C LYS A 67 -1.12 -9.83 20.63
N GLY A 68 -1.06 -9.65 19.31
CA GLY A 68 -0.83 -8.35 18.68
C GLY A 68 -1.86 -7.29 19.10
N TYR A 69 -3.15 -7.64 19.10
CA TYR A 69 -4.21 -6.72 19.57
C TYR A 69 -4.16 -6.46 21.07
N ALA A 70 -3.87 -7.47 21.88
CA ALA A 70 -3.70 -7.30 23.32
C ALA A 70 -2.51 -6.39 23.67
N SER A 71 -1.48 -6.37 22.82
CA SER A 71 -0.31 -5.48 22.96
C SER A 71 -0.56 -4.05 22.46
N LYS A 72 -1.66 -3.77 21.74
CA LYS A 72 -1.95 -2.43 21.18
C LYS A 72 -1.96 -1.31 22.22
N PRO A 73 -2.61 -1.42 23.39
CA PRO A 73 -2.64 -0.35 24.40
C PRO A 73 -1.25 0.04 24.94
N PHE A 74 -0.26 -0.84 24.78
CA PHE A 74 1.11 -0.66 25.25
C PHE A 74 2.08 -0.30 24.11
N SER A 75 1.56 -0.01 22.91
CA SER A 75 2.35 0.29 21.73
C SER A 75 1.92 1.60 21.11
N ALA A 76 2.91 2.42 20.71
CA ALA A 76 2.67 3.62 19.90
C ALA A 76 2.37 3.29 18.43
N ASN A 77 2.37 2.01 18.03
CA ASN A 77 2.10 1.60 16.66
C ASN A 77 0.59 1.72 16.33
N LYS A 78 0.27 2.54 15.32
CA LYS A 78 -1.06 2.64 14.72
C LYS A 78 -1.48 1.32 14.04
N TYR A 79 -0.59 0.75 13.22
CA TYR A 79 -0.84 -0.49 12.46
C TYR A 79 -0.44 -1.71 13.28
N VAL A 80 -1.43 -2.42 13.82
CA VAL A 80 -1.20 -3.63 14.62
C VAL A 80 -0.64 -4.76 13.77
N LEU A 81 -1.19 -4.92 12.55
CA LEU A 81 -0.88 -6.02 11.64
C LEU A 81 0.36 -5.76 10.78
N GLY A 82 1.03 -4.62 10.97
CA GLY A 82 1.99 -4.10 10.00
C GLY A 82 1.28 -3.42 8.84
N HIS A 83 2.06 -2.74 8.00
CA HIS A 83 1.54 -1.99 6.85
C HIS A 83 2.63 -1.66 5.83
N MET A 84 2.22 -1.42 4.59
CA MET A 84 3.12 -0.89 3.56
C MET A 84 2.53 0.36 2.90
N PHE A 85 3.41 1.30 2.56
CA PHE A 85 3.08 2.50 1.80
C PHE A 85 3.89 2.56 0.51
N VAL A 86 3.34 3.28 -0.47
CA VAL A 86 4.05 3.71 -1.68
C VAL A 86 4.31 5.20 -1.57
N GLY A 87 5.55 5.61 -1.86
CA GLY A 87 5.93 7.00 -2.07
C GLY A 87 6.49 7.19 -3.47
N LEU A 88 6.11 8.27 -4.15
CA LEU A 88 6.64 8.68 -5.43
C LEU A 88 7.25 10.07 -5.31
N THR A 89 8.48 10.22 -5.77
CA THR A 89 9.14 11.51 -5.94
C THR A 89 9.60 11.65 -7.38
N SER A 90 9.56 12.88 -7.90
CA SER A 90 9.82 13.12 -9.31
C SER A 90 9.98 14.61 -9.58
N PRO A 91 10.86 15.02 -10.51
CA PRO A 91 10.91 16.39 -11.02
C PRO A 91 9.59 16.84 -11.66
N ARG A 92 8.72 15.90 -12.05
CA ARG A 92 7.41 16.14 -12.67
C ARG A 92 6.26 16.30 -11.66
N LEU A 93 6.49 16.03 -10.38
CA LEU A 93 5.47 16.20 -9.33
C LEU A 93 5.73 17.48 -8.54
N GLU A 94 4.69 18.28 -8.27
CA GLU A 94 4.84 19.48 -7.44
C GLU A 94 5.18 19.15 -5.99
N GLU A 95 4.62 18.04 -5.48
CA GLU A 95 4.88 17.47 -4.16
C GLU A 95 5.00 15.95 -4.28
N PRO A 96 5.70 15.27 -3.36
CA PRO A 96 5.70 13.81 -3.33
C PRO A 96 4.29 13.24 -3.20
N TYR A 97 4.01 12.19 -3.96
CA TYR A 97 2.78 11.44 -3.82
C TYR A 97 3.01 10.29 -2.84
N PHE A 98 2.22 10.22 -1.77
CA PHE A 98 2.25 9.12 -0.82
C PHE A 98 0.87 8.48 -0.73
N THR A 99 0.83 7.16 -0.64
CA THR A 99 -0.43 6.43 -0.46
C THR A 99 -0.20 5.07 0.20
N GLY A 100 -1.30 4.48 0.64
CA GLY A 100 -1.45 3.10 1.10
C GLY A 100 -2.90 2.70 0.88
N ILE A 101 -3.25 1.45 1.12
CA ILE A 101 -4.65 1.01 1.08
C ILE A 101 -5.02 0.35 2.40
N ILE A 102 -6.17 0.74 2.94
CA ILE A 102 -6.72 0.19 4.18
C ILE A 102 -8.17 -0.21 3.96
N ASN A 103 -8.71 -0.96 4.92
CA ASN A 103 -10.16 -1.12 5.00
C ASN A 103 -10.79 0.20 5.48
N SER A 104 -11.83 0.67 4.81
CA SER A 104 -12.55 1.90 5.15
C SER A 104 -13.55 1.71 6.30
N SER A 105 -13.98 0.46 6.56
CA SER A 105 -14.99 0.14 7.58
C SER A 105 -14.51 -0.86 8.63
N GLY A 106 -14.14 -0.36 9.81
CA GLY A 106 -13.86 -1.23 10.97
C GLY A 106 -15.12 -1.92 11.54
N SER A 107 -16.32 -1.40 11.27
CA SER A 107 -17.59 -2.05 11.62
C SER A 107 -17.88 -3.28 10.76
N GLU A 108 -17.55 -3.22 9.47
CA GLU A 108 -17.72 -4.35 8.54
C GLU A 108 -16.83 -5.52 8.96
N LEU A 109 -15.54 -5.29 9.17
CA LEU A 109 -14.62 -6.32 9.68
C LEU A 109 -15.14 -6.95 10.99
N ARG A 110 -15.62 -6.13 11.92
CA ARG A 110 -16.20 -6.63 13.18
C ARG A 110 -17.45 -7.47 12.94
N GLN A 111 -18.32 -7.06 12.02
CA GLN A 111 -19.51 -7.83 11.67
C GLN A 111 -19.13 -9.19 11.08
N LEU A 112 -18.21 -9.23 10.11
CA LEU A 112 -17.74 -10.46 9.47
C LEU A 112 -17.16 -11.45 10.49
N VAL A 113 -16.34 -10.96 11.42
CA VAL A 113 -15.70 -11.81 12.44
C VAL A 113 -16.68 -12.25 13.53
N THR A 114 -17.54 -11.36 14.04
CA THR A 114 -18.35 -11.65 15.24
C THR A 114 -19.75 -12.19 14.94
N LYS A 115 -20.42 -11.62 13.94
CA LYS A 115 -21.79 -11.97 13.57
C LYS A 115 -21.78 -13.09 12.54
N ASP A 116 -21.09 -12.86 11.43
CA ASP A 116 -21.11 -13.78 10.28
C ASP A 116 -20.17 -14.95 10.50
N LYS A 117 -19.17 -14.78 11.38
CA LYS A 117 -18.25 -15.82 11.85
C LYS A 117 -17.54 -16.51 10.68
N ILE A 118 -16.96 -15.70 9.80
CA ILE A 118 -16.33 -16.18 8.57
C ILE A 118 -15.01 -16.94 8.79
N GLY A 119 -14.54 -17.02 10.03
CA GLY A 119 -13.35 -17.77 10.42
C GLY A 119 -12.09 -17.24 9.75
N LEU A 120 -11.25 -18.14 9.21
CA LEU A 120 -10.08 -17.78 8.42
C LEU A 120 -10.43 -17.24 7.03
N GLY A 121 -11.71 -17.24 6.64
CA GLY A 121 -12.17 -16.57 5.43
C GLY A 121 -11.84 -15.07 5.40
N ILE A 122 -11.67 -14.45 6.57
CA ILE A 122 -11.27 -13.04 6.71
C ILE A 122 -9.93 -12.72 6.05
N LEU A 123 -9.04 -13.71 5.87
CA LEU A 123 -7.73 -13.49 5.25
C LEU A 123 -7.83 -13.12 3.77
N GLY A 124 -8.85 -13.62 3.07
CA GLY A 124 -9.04 -13.38 1.64
C GLY A 124 -10.33 -12.63 1.29
N ALA A 125 -11.20 -12.34 2.26
CA ALA A 125 -12.47 -11.66 2.03
C ALA A 125 -12.30 -10.27 1.41
N ASP A 126 -13.24 -9.91 0.52
CA ASP A 126 -13.48 -8.52 0.11
C ASP A 126 -14.08 -7.75 1.29
N VAL A 127 -13.53 -6.58 1.58
CA VAL A 127 -14.14 -5.56 2.44
C VAL A 127 -13.99 -4.20 1.77
N ALA A 128 -14.80 -3.24 2.21
CA ALA A 128 -14.68 -1.89 1.70
C ALA A 128 -13.26 -1.34 1.92
N GLY A 129 -12.62 -0.93 0.84
CA GLY A 129 -11.28 -0.36 0.79
C GLY A 129 -11.29 1.16 0.62
N GLU A 130 -10.19 1.80 0.97
CA GLU A 130 -9.89 3.18 0.59
C GLU A 130 -8.38 3.41 0.51
N LEU A 131 -7.97 4.31 -0.39
CA LEU A 131 -6.61 4.84 -0.41
C LEU A 131 -6.42 5.82 0.76
N GLU A 132 -5.29 5.71 1.44
CA GLU A 132 -4.95 6.63 2.53
C GLU A 132 -4.53 8.00 2.03
N ASP A 133 -4.92 9.05 2.76
CA ASP A 133 -4.53 10.44 2.47
C ASP A 133 -3.01 10.63 2.54
N GLY A 134 -2.43 11.19 1.47
CA GLY A 134 -0.98 11.31 1.33
C GLY A 134 -0.31 12.17 2.40
N ARG A 135 -0.98 13.20 2.94
CA ARG A 135 -0.40 14.02 4.02
C ARG A 135 -0.35 13.24 5.33
N ALA A 136 -1.44 12.52 5.64
CA ALA A 136 -1.50 11.64 6.80
C ALA A 136 -0.49 10.49 6.69
N VAL A 137 -0.30 9.91 5.51
CA VAL A 137 0.74 8.91 5.24
C VAL A 137 2.13 9.49 5.46
N ALA A 138 2.44 10.66 4.90
CA ALA A 138 3.73 11.32 5.07
C ALA A 138 4.05 11.61 6.54
N GLU A 139 3.06 12.05 7.32
CA GLU A 139 3.21 12.23 8.77
C GLU A 139 3.46 10.90 9.48
N THR A 140 2.73 9.85 9.09
CA THR A 140 2.88 8.52 9.67
C THR A 140 4.27 7.95 9.41
N ILE A 141 4.78 8.06 8.18
CA ILE A 141 6.16 7.68 7.82
C ILE A 141 7.16 8.40 8.73
N ARG A 142 7.04 9.72 8.92
CA ARG A 142 7.94 10.49 9.81
C ARG A 142 7.86 10.01 11.26
N ASN A 143 6.68 9.71 11.76
CA ASN A 143 6.49 9.25 13.14
C ASN A 143 7.14 7.88 13.35
N TYR A 144 6.90 6.93 12.44
CA TYR A 144 7.52 5.61 12.51
C TYR A 144 9.02 5.62 12.28
N ALA A 145 9.54 6.55 11.46
CA ALA A 145 10.97 6.78 11.28
C ALA A 145 11.64 7.21 12.60
N ARG A 146 11.05 8.17 13.31
CA ARG A 146 11.54 8.59 14.64
C ARG A 146 11.51 7.46 15.67
N MET A 147 10.57 6.53 15.54
CA MET A 147 10.45 5.37 16.41
C MET A 147 11.40 4.23 16.03
N GLY A 148 12.08 4.29 14.88
CA GLY A 148 12.89 3.20 14.36
C GLY A 148 12.08 1.93 14.02
N LYS A 149 10.82 2.11 13.58
CA LYS A 149 9.88 1.00 13.29
C LYS A 149 9.38 1.03 11.85
N ILE A 150 10.24 1.44 10.93
CA ILE A 150 9.96 1.49 9.50
C ILE A 150 11.27 1.25 8.76
N ALA A 151 11.18 0.57 7.63
CA ALA A 151 12.28 0.37 6.70
C ALA A 151 11.79 0.71 5.29
N SER A 152 12.69 0.87 4.32
CA SER A 152 12.29 1.17 2.95
C SER A 152 13.14 0.53 1.87
N LEU A 153 12.51 0.31 0.73
CA LEU A 153 13.12 -0.05 -0.55
C LEU A 153 12.93 1.14 -1.50
N VAL A 154 14.01 1.69 -2.03
CA VAL A 154 13.96 2.83 -2.95
C VAL A 154 14.44 2.39 -4.32
N TYR A 155 13.62 2.62 -5.34
CA TYR A 155 13.92 2.31 -6.73
C TYR A 155 13.93 3.60 -7.53
N ARG A 156 15.09 3.93 -8.10
CA ARG A 156 15.19 5.03 -9.07
C ARG A 156 14.85 4.52 -10.45
N VAL A 157 13.88 5.11 -11.12
CA VAL A 157 13.28 4.58 -12.35
C VAL A 157 13.39 5.58 -13.51
N GLY A 158 13.26 5.08 -14.74
CA GLY A 158 13.17 5.93 -15.94
C GLY A 158 11.76 6.47 -16.19
N ASP A 159 11.62 7.35 -17.18
CA ASP A 159 10.35 8.02 -17.53
C ASP A 159 9.21 7.02 -17.80
N GLN A 160 9.44 6.01 -18.65
CA GLN A 160 8.41 5.02 -19.00
C GLN A 160 7.86 4.30 -17.76
N ALA A 161 8.73 3.91 -16.83
CA ALA A 161 8.33 3.23 -15.62
C ALA A 161 7.54 4.15 -14.68
N PHE A 162 7.93 5.42 -14.59
CA PHE A 162 7.20 6.42 -13.83
C PHE A 162 5.80 6.69 -14.42
N ASP A 163 5.70 6.86 -15.74
CA ASP A 163 4.43 7.09 -16.44
C ASP A 163 3.44 5.94 -16.21
N ARG A 164 3.91 4.68 -16.26
CA ARG A 164 3.07 3.50 -15.98
C ARG A 164 2.55 3.44 -14.55
N ILE A 165 3.30 3.95 -13.58
CA ILE A 165 2.84 4.04 -12.19
C ILE A 165 1.74 5.09 -12.06
N VAL A 166 1.90 6.25 -12.71
CA VAL A 166 0.88 7.29 -12.73
C VAL A 166 -0.39 6.75 -13.39
N GLU A 167 -0.27 6.12 -14.56
CA GLU A 167 -1.39 5.46 -15.26
C GLU A 167 -2.09 4.41 -14.38
N PHE A 168 -1.31 3.63 -13.62
CA PHE A 168 -1.88 2.67 -12.68
C PHE A 168 -2.68 3.35 -11.57
N PHE A 169 -2.17 4.42 -10.96
CA PHE A 169 -2.91 5.11 -9.90
C PHE A 169 -4.16 5.80 -10.43
N ASP A 170 -4.13 6.34 -11.65
CA ASP A 170 -5.31 6.90 -12.32
C ASP A 170 -6.39 5.82 -12.52
N TYR A 171 -6.01 4.62 -12.97
CA TYR A 171 -6.93 3.47 -13.07
C TYR A 171 -7.42 2.99 -11.69
N PHE A 172 -6.50 2.76 -10.75
CA PHE A 172 -6.81 2.10 -9.49
C PHE A 172 -7.68 2.96 -8.56
N SER A 173 -7.54 4.28 -8.65
CA SER A 173 -8.37 5.26 -7.94
C SER A 173 -9.58 5.75 -8.75
N GLY A 174 -9.60 5.48 -10.06
CA GLY A 174 -10.66 5.89 -10.97
C GLY A 174 -11.88 4.99 -10.92
N GLU A 175 -13.02 5.57 -11.28
CA GLU A 175 -14.28 4.87 -11.53
C GLU A 175 -14.35 4.49 -13.01
N ASP A 176 -14.66 3.23 -13.30
CA ASP A 176 -14.86 2.76 -14.68
C ASP A 176 -16.26 3.05 -15.22
N ASP A 177 -16.51 2.70 -16.48
CA ASP A 177 -17.81 2.91 -17.14
C ASP A 177 -18.99 2.16 -16.48
N GLN A 178 -18.70 1.20 -15.58
CA GLN A 178 -19.69 0.42 -14.83
C GLN A 178 -19.86 0.93 -13.39
N GLY A 179 -19.16 2.00 -13.00
CA GLY A 179 -19.19 2.56 -11.65
C GLY A 179 -18.30 1.82 -10.65
N PHE A 180 -17.40 0.96 -11.13
CA PHE A 180 -16.49 0.20 -10.28
C PHE A 180 -15.18 0.96 -10.04
N VAL A 181 -14.76 1.02 -8.78
CA VAL A 181 -13.49 1.64 -8.35
C VAL A 181 -12.61 0.56 -7.71
N PRO A 182 -11.48 0.16 -8.32
CA PRO A 182 -10.64 -0.94 -7.80
C PRO A 182 -10.18 -0.73 -6.34
N SER A 183 -9.74 0.48 -6.01
CA SER A 183 -9.33 0.83 -4.64
C SER A 183 -10.45 0.79 -3.59
N GLY A 184 -11.72 0.69 -4.03
CA GLY A 184 -12.87 0.46 -3.17
C GLY A 184 -12.95 -0.96 -2.60
N SER A 185 -12.08 -1.87 -3.03
CA SER A 185 -12.00 -3.25 -2.53
C SER A 185 -10.65 -3.50 -1.84
N TYR A 186 -10.70 -3.98 -0.60
CA TYR A 186 -9.54 -4.36 0.19
C TYR A 186 -9.62 -5.84 0.58
N GLY A 187 -8.54 -6.59 0.40
CA GLY A 187 -8.54 -8.02 0.70
C GLY A 187 -7.19 -8.68 0.44
N GLY A 188 -6.82 -9.66 1.27
CA GLY A 188 -5.52 -10.32 1.20
C GLY A 188 -5.35 -11.28 0.01
N ALA A 189 -6.43 -11.64 -0.69
CA ALA A 189 -6.39 -12.47 -1.90
C ALA A 189 -6.21 -11.66 -3.20
N PHE A 190 -6.34 -10.33 -3.14
CA PHE A 190 -6.35 -9.45 -4.30
C PHE A 190 -4.96 -9.07 -4.76
N TRP A 191 -4.81 -8.88 -6.07
CA TRP A 191 -3.62 -8.34 -6.71
C TRP A 191 -4.03 -7.27 -7.73
N PRO A 192 -3.64 -6.00 -7.54
CA PRO A 192 -4.27 -4.86 -8.24
C PRO A 192 -3.92 -4.74 -9.72
N LEU A 193 -3.01 -5.58 -10.22
CA LEU A 193 -2.72 -5.67 -11.66
C LEU A 193 -3.66 -6.61 -12.40
N HIS A 194 -4.57 -7.27 -11.70
CA HIS A 194 -5.68 -7.96 -12.33
C HIS A 194 -6.86 -7.01 -12.52
N HIS A 195 -7.57 -7.18 -13.64
CA HIS A 195 -8.76 -6.40 -13.91
C HIS A 195 -9.80 -6.53 -12.80
N TYR A 196 -10.37 -5.39 -12.41
CA TYR A 196 -11.40 -5.24 -11.37
C TYR A 196 -10.99 -5.71 -9.97
N GLU A 197 -9.72 -5.98 -9.71
CA GLU A 197 -9.28 -6.34 -8.36
C GLU A 197 -8.83 -5.13 -7.57
N GLY A 198 -9.18 -5.15 -6.28
CA GLY A 198 -8.60 -4.27 -5.29
C GLY A 198 -7.19 -4.69 -4.86
N ALA A 199 -6.85 -4.43 -3.60
CA ALA A 199 -5.54 -4.84 -3.07
C ALA A 199 -5.53 -5.03 -1.55
N GLY A 200 -4.62 -5.87 -1.08
CA GLY A 200 -4.04 -5.74 0.27
C GLY A 200 -2.90 -4.71 0.27
N CYS A 201 -2.49 -4.22 1.44
CA CYS A 201 -1.45 -3.18 1.53
C CYS A 201 -0.10 -3.62 0.93
N THR A 202 0.32 -4.87 1.18
CA THR A 202 1.56 -5.42 0.61
C THR A 202 1.44 -5.68 -0.88
N ALA A 203 0.27 -6.13 -1.36
CA ALA A 203 0.00 -6.32 -2.79
C ALA A 203 0.07 -5.00 -3.56
N LEU A 204 -0.53 -3.92 -3.04
CA LEU A 204 -0.43 -2.59 -3.65
C LEU A 204 1.02 -2.14 -3.75
N ALA A 205 1.79 -2.21 -2.66
CA ALA A 205 3.17 -1.77 -2.66
C ALA A 205 4.06 -2.60 -3.60
N LEU A 206 3.96 -3.94 -3.54
CA LEU A 206 4.79 -4.83 -4.36
C LEU A 206 4.39 -4.82 -5.83
N SER A 207 3.13 -4.51 -6.15
CA SER A 207 2.70 -4.34 -7.55
C SER A 207 3.49 -3.25 -8.28
N MET A 208 4.03 -2.25 -7.57
CA MET A 208 4.91 -1.24 -8.16
C MET A 208 6.12 -1.88 -8.85
N LEU A 209 6.71 -2.93 -8.25
CA LEU A 209 7.84 -3.65 -8.83
C LEU A 209 7.45 -4.35 -10.12
N GLU A 210 6.22 -4.86 -10.20
CA GLU A 210 5.70 -5.39 -11.45
C GLU A 210 5.44 -4.27 -12.48
N ILE A 211 4.84 -3.15 -12.09
CA ILE A 211 4.55 -2.05 -13.01
C ILE A 211 5.83 -1.53 -13.69
N ILE A 212 6.93 -1.45 -12.94
CA ILE A 212 8.25 -1.04 -13.46
C ILE A 212 9.00 -2.19 -14.16
N GLY A 213 8.40 -3.35 -14.40
CA GLY A 213 9.01 -4.45 -15.15
C GLY A 213 9.97 -5.33 -14.36
N ARG A 214 10.04 -5.20 -13.03
CA ARG A 214 10.97 -5.90 -12.14
C ARG A 214 10.30 -6.83 -11.15
N LYS A 215 9.42 -7.70 -11.67
CA LYS A 215 8.76 -8.76 -10.87
C LYS A 215 9.78 -9.65 -10.14
N ASP A 216 10.96 -9.83 -10.73
CA ASP A 216 12.07 -10.60 -10.15
C ASP A 216 12.59 -10.05 -8.81
N LEU A 217 12.30 -8.78 -8.49
CA LEU A 217 12.63 -8.17 -7.20
C LEU A 217 11.62 -8.52 -6.09
N ILE A 218 10.49 -9.14 -6.43
CA ILE A 218 9.54 -9.66 -5.44
C ILE A 218 9.99 -11.06 -5.01
N LEU A 219 10.47 -11.17 -3.78
CA LEU A 219 11.10 -12.40 -3.32
C LEU A 219 10.10 -13.39 -2.71
N ASP A 220 10.28 -14.68 -3.00
CA ASP A 220 9.44 -15.75 -2.44
C ASP A 220 9.53 -15.83 -0.91
N GLU A 221 10.69 -15.50 -0.32
CA GLU A 221 10.89 -15.51 1.14
C GLU A 221 10.07 -14.43 1.87
N TRP A 222 9.55 -13.43 1.15
CA TRP A 222 8.62 -12.44 1.70
C TRP A 222 7.19 -12.97 1.78
N ALA A 223 6.88 -14.07 1.10
CA ALA A 223 5.56 -14.62 1.00
C ALA A 223 5.32 -15.75 2.00
N VAL A 224 4.14 -15.73 2.60
CA VAL A 224 3.54 -16.89 3.25
C VAL A 224 2.70 -17.62 2.23
N ASN A 225 2.81 -18.95 2.21
CA ASN A 225 2.02 -19.83 1.37
C ASN A 225 1.40 -20.91 2.25
N VAL A 226 0.07 -20.92 2.36
CA VAL A 226 -0.66 -21.89 3.19
C VAL A 226 -1.89 -22.43 2.45
N LYS A 227 -2.30 -23.63 2.82
CA LYS A 227 -3.56 -24.23 2.36
C LYS A 227 -4.58 -24.09 3.49
N ILE A 228 -5.46 -23.10 3.40
CA ILE A 228 -6.50 -22.85 4.42
C ILE A 228 -7.54 -23.96 4.32
N PRO A 229 -7.76 -24.78 5.36
CA PRO A 229 -8.79 -25.80 5.35
C PRO A 229 -10.18 -25.19 5.11
N MET A 230 -10.98 -25.77 4.20
CA MET A 230 -12.30 -25.24 3.86
C MET A 230 -13.28 -25.29 5.05
N ASN A 231 -13.05 -26.18 6.01
CA ASN A 231 -13.81 -26.25 7.25
C ASN A 231 -13.51 -25.09 8.24
N LEU A 232 -12.51 -24.24 7.97
CA LEU A 232 -12.20 -23.03 8.73
C LEU A 232 -12.65 -21.74 8.04
N ILE A 233 -13.30 -21.84 6.88
CA ILE A 233 -13.89 -20.72 6.14
C ILE A 233 -15.41 -20.77 6.32
N GLY A 234 -16.01 -19.63 6.64
CA GLY A 234 -17.46 -19.50 6.85
C GLY A 234 -18.06 -18.27 6.17
N GLY A 235 -19.28 -17.92 6.55
CA GLY A 235 -20.04 -16.82 5.97
C GLY A 235 -20.80 -17.21 4.71
N SER A 236 -21.36 -16.21 4.03
CA SER A 236 -22.07 -16.37 2.75
C SER A 236 -21.23 -17.03 1.67
N MET A 237 -19.91 -16.83 1.69
CA MET A 237 -18.99 -17.47 0.76
C MET A 237 -18.97 -19.00 0.86
N ASN A 238 -19.30 -19.58 2.03
CA ASN A 238 -19.25 -21.02 2.26
C ASN A 238 -20.57 -21.53 2.88
N ASP A 239 -21.66 -21.43 2.11
CA ASP A 239 -23.01 -21.92 2.46
C ASP A 239 -23.55 -21.41 3.81
N GLY A 240 -23.15 -20.22 4.23
CA GLY A 240 -23.58 -19.64 5.51
C GLY A 240 -23.00 -20.34 6.75
N ARG A 241 -21.98 -21.21 6.58
CA ARG A 241 -21.31 -21.90 7.69
C ARG A 241 -20.74 -20.89 8.70
N ARG A 242 -20.90 -21.15 9.99
CA ARG A 242 -20.39 -20.28 11.07
C ARG A 242 -19.24 -20.95 11.81
N ILE A 243 -18.05 -20.37 11.73
CA ILE A 243 -16.82 -20.91 12.34
C ILE A 243 -16.66 -20.38 13.75
N LYS A 244 -16.50 -21.26 14.74
CA LYS A 244 -16.21 -20.84 16.12
C LYS A 244 -14.70 -20.62 16.24
N ILE A 245 -14.31 -19.66 17.09
CA ILE A 245 -12.90 -19.40 17.42
C ILE A 245 -12.21 -20.70 17.90
N MET A 246 -12.93 -21.53 18.66
CA MET A 246 -12.40 -22.82 19.12
C MET A 246 -12.14 -23.83 18.00
N ASP A 247 -12.81 -23.72 16.85
CA ASP A 247 -12.56 -24.61 15.71
C ASP A 247 -11.18 -24.27 15.09
N ILE A 248 -10.84 -22.98 15.01
CA ILE A 248 -9.53 -22.50 14.54
C ILE A 248 -8.43 -22.85 15.57
N HIS A 249 -8.68 -22.60 16.86
CA HIS A 249 -7.71 -22.87 17.92
C HIS A 249 -7.37 -24.36 18.05
N LYS A 250 -8.29 -25.28 17.70
CA LYS A 250 -8.04 -26.73 17.74
C LYS A 250 -7.36 -27.27 16.47
N CYS A 251 -7.11 -26.42 15.49
CA CYS A 251 -6.51 -26.83 14.23
C CYS A 251 -5.01 -26.50 14.23
N ASP A 252 -4.21 -27.52 14.51
CA ASP A 252 -2.76 -27.38 14.71
C ASP A 252 -1.93 -27.55 13.44
N ASN A 253 -2.57 -27.83 12.31
CA ASN A 253 -1.91 -27.91 11.01
C ASN A 253 -2.75 -27.21 9.94
N TRP A 254 -2.10 -26.62 8.95
CA TRP A 254 -2.75 -26.26 7.69
C TRP A 254 -3.24 -27.52 6.98
N PHE A 255 -3.99 -27.37 5.89
CA PHE A 255 -4.42 -28.54 5.13
C PHE A 255 -3.20 -29.26 4.52
N GLU A 256 -3.05 -30.53 4.84
CA GLU A 256 -2.02 -31.44 4.32
C GLU A 256 -2.70 -32.62 3.62
N GLY A 257 -2.25 -32.99 2.41
CA GLY A 257 -2.76 -34.15 1.67
C GLY A 257 -3.17 -33.89 0.22
N GLU A 258 -3.83 -34.91 -0.37
CA GLU A 258 -4.22 -34.98 -1.80
C GLU A 258 -5.57 -34.31 -2.13
N GLY A 259 -6.10 -33.46 -1.24
CA GLY A 259 -7.39 -32.80 -1.47
C GLY A 259 -7.43 -31.89 -2.70
N SER A 260 -8.64 -31.51 -3.08
CA SER A 260 -8.95 -30.59 -4.17
C SER A 260 -8.92 -29.13 -3.70
N ALA A 261 -8.28 -28.27 -4.48
CA ALA A 261 -8.32 -26.82 -4.23
C ALA A 261 -9.74 -26.27 -4.44
N ASN A 262 -10.12 -25.30 -3.61
CA ASN A 262 -11.45 -24.69 -3.50
C ASN A 262 -12.59 -25.64 -3.07
N GLU A 263 -12.28 -26.90 -2.74
CA GLU A 263 -13.23 -27.87 -2.17
C GLU A 263 -12.80 -28.27 -0.76
N ASP A 264 -11.58 -28.79 -0.62
CA ASP A 264 -11.01 -29.22 0.66
C ASP A 264 -10.18 -28.12 1.34
N TYR A 265 -9.54 -27.27 0.54
CA TYR A 265 -8.72 -26.15 1.00
C TYR A 265 -8.70 -25.00 0.01
N VAL A 266 -8.29 -23.82 0.47
CA VAL A 266 -7.97 -22.67 -0.38
C VAL A 266 -6.48 -22.41 -0.35
N SER A 267 -5.83 -22.43 -1.53
CA SER A 267 -4.45 -21.94 -1.67
C SER A 267 -4.42 -20.45 -1.40
N PHE A 268 -3.76 -20.05 -0.33
CA PHE A 268 -3.63 -18.67 0.09
C PHE A 268 -2.17 -18.27 0.12
N ARG A 269 -1.87 -17.16 -0.55
CA ARG A 269 -0.55 -16.56 -0.60
C ARG A 269 -0.66 -15.08 -0.26
N ILE A 270 0.16 -14.62 0.66
CA ILE A 270 0.23 -13.20 1.05
C ILE A 270 1.68 -12.82 1.34
N TYR A 271 2.05 -11.58 1.01
CA TYR A 271 3.34 -11.02 1.40
C TYR A 271 3.26 -10.44 2.81
N GLU A 272 4.19 -10.83 3.67
CA GLU A 272 4.15 -10.55 5.10
C GLU A 272 5.14 -9.43 5.48
N THR A 273 4.64 -8.42 6.17
CA THR A 273 5.39 -7.18 6.45
C THR A 273 6.60 -7.38 7.36
N ASN A 274 6.55 -8.27 8.35
CA ASN A 274 7.70 -8.56 9.21
C ASN A 274 8.80 -9.28 8.42
N PHE A 275 8.44 -10.18 7.49
CA PHE A 275 9.42 -10.87 6.65
C PHE A 275 10.17 -9.87 5.77
N ILE A 276 9.44 -8.98 5.09
CA ILE A 276 10.04 -7.91 4.26
C ILE A 276 10.87 -6.96 5.13
N TYR A 277 10.33 -6.51 6.27
CA TYR A 277 11.03 -5.60 7.17
C TYR A 277 12.34 -6.19 7.66
N ARG A 278 12.32 -7.42 8.19
CA ARG A 278 13.51 -8.12 8.67
C ARG A 278 14.55 -8.28 7.57
N TRP A 279 14.11 -8.66 6.37
CA TRP A 279 14.97 -8.77 5.19
C TRP A 279 15.72 -7.47 4.88
N ILE A 280 15.02 -6.32 4.97
CA ILE A 280 15.62 -5.01 4.77
C ILE A 280 16.65 -4.71 5.87
N ILE A 281 16.27 -4.90 7.14
CA ILE A 281 17.13 -4.62 8.30
C ILE A 281 18.39 -5.48 8.29
N GLU A 282 18.28 -6.77 7.96
CA GLU A 282 19.42 -7.69 7.89
C GLU A 282 20.42 -7.25 6.82
N ARG A 283 19.94 -6.81 5.66
CA ARG A 283 20.80 -6.32 4.57
C ARG A 283 21.37 -4.94 4.84
N ASP A 284 20.58 -4.01 5.37
CA ASP A 284 21.07 -2.68 5.74
C ASP A 284 22.20 -2.77 6.79
N ASN A 285 22.04 -3.64 7.79
CA ASN A 285 23.10 -3.90 8.78
C ASN A 285 24.27 -4.71 8.19
N GLY A 286 23.98 -5.66 7.29
CA GLY A 286 24.94 -6.56 6.65
C GLY A 286 25.81 -5.92 5.58
N LEU A 287 25.38 -4.82 4.95
CA LEU A 287 26.15 -4.06 3.95
C LEU A 287 27.45 -3.43 4.51
N ASN A 288 27.63 -3.41 5.84
CA ASN A 288 28.92 -3.13 6.48
C ASN A 288 29.95 -4.28 6.35
N LYS A 289 29.53 -5.45 5.85
CA LYS A 289 30.36 -6.63 5.57
C LYS A 289 29.99 -7.24 4.21
N LEU A 290 30.54 -6.64 3.15
CA LEU A 290 30.89 -7.31 1.88
C LEU A 290 29.82 -8.26 1.29
N GLU A 291 28.81 -7.75 0.60
CA GLU A 291 28.17 -8.46 -0.52
C GLU A 291 27.75 -7.49 -1.63
N SER A 292 28.15 -7.83 -2.85
CA SER A 292 27.80 -7.19 -4.11
C SER A 292 26.37 -7.58 -4.53
N GLY A 293 25.36 -7.08 -3.83
CA GLY A 293 23.98 -7.04 -4.31
C GLY A 293 23.67 -5.74 -5.06
N PRO A 294 22.53 -5.63 -5.76
CA PRO A 294 22.14 -4.40 -6.47
C PRO A 294 21.72 -3.25 -5.53
N ASN A 295 21.80 -3.46 -4.21
CA ASN A 295 21.27 -2.56 -3.20
C ASN A 295 22.39 -1.79 -2.52
N MET A 296 22.29 -0.46 -2.50
CA MET A 296 23.19 0.43 -1.77
C MET A 296 22.50 1.00 -0.53
N GLN A 297 23.25 1.26 0.54
CA GLN A 297 22.73 1.98 1.70
C GLN A 297 22.58 3.46 1.38
N ALA A 298 21.40 4.03 1.63
CA ALA A 298 21.22 5.49 1.58
C ALA A 298 21.78 6.13 2.86
N SER A 299 23.00 6.69 2.79
CA SER A 299 23.63 7.35 3.95
C SER A 299 22.80 8.53 4.46
N GLY A 300 22.56 8.60 5.77
CA GLY A 300 21.95 9.76 6.45
C GLY A 300 20.43 9.73 6.64
N SER A 301 19.73 8.68 6.21
CA SER A 301 18.29 8.52 6.45
C SER A 301 17.99 8.01 7.87
N LEU A 302 16.93 8.53 8.51
CA LEU A 302 16.38 7.96 9.75
C LEU A 302 15.70 6.60 9.53
N VAL A 303 15.52 6.20 8.26
CA VAL A 303 14.88 4.96 7.84
C VAL A 303 15.94 4.05 7.23
N PRO A 304 16.17 2.84 7.76
CA PRO A 304 16.94 1.80 7.09
C PRO A 304 16.45 1.62 5.64
N THR A 305 17.36 1.78 4.68
CA THR A 305 16.98 1.95 3.27
C THR A 305 17.92 1.20 2.34
N LEU A 306 17.33 0.36 1.49
CA LEU A 306 18.03 -0.29 0.38
C LEU A 306 17.66 0.41 -0.92
N PHE A 307 18.66 0.84 -1.66
CA PHE A 307 18.49 1.62 -2.89
C PHE A 307 18.92 0.82 -4.12
N THR A 308 18.10 0.83 -5.18
CA THR A 308 18.42 0.25 -6.49
C THR A 308 18.21 1.27 -7.60
N ASP A 309 19.19 1.42 -8.50
CA ASP A 309 19.07 2.27 -9.71
C ASP A 309 18.65 1.44 -10.92
N LEU A 310 17.48 1.76 -11.49
CA LEU A 310 16.83 1.08 -12.60
C LEU A 310 16.58 2.00 -13.80
N ARG A 311 17.22 3.19 -13.85
CA ARG A 311 16.96 4.17 -14.92
C ARG A 311 17.24 3.66 -16.33
N ASN A 312 18.17 2.72 -16.46
CA ASN A 312 18.64 2.19 -17.74
C ASN A 312 18.09 0.80 -18.06
N GLN A 313 16.99 0.40 -17.45
CA GLN A 313 16.37 -0.89 -17.76
C GLN A 313 15.75 -0.91 -19.17
N GLU A 314 15.56 -2.12 -19.70
CA GLU A 314 14.91 -2.32 -20.99
C GLU A 314 13.44 -1.86 -20.97
N GLU A 315 12.90 -1.67 -22.18
CA GLU A 315 11.53 -1.24 -22.39
C GLU A 315 10.52 -2.24 -21.79
N ILE A 316 9.53 -1.72 -21.07
CA ILE A 316 8.47 -2.52 -20.45
C ILE A 316 7.37 -2.78 -21.48
N ALA A 317 7.51 -3.85 -22.27
CA ALA A 317 6.60 -4.17 -23.37
C ALA A 317 5.25 -4.82 -22.95
N ARG A 318 5.06 -5.14 -21.67
CA ARG A 318 3.85 -5.85 -21.18
C ARG A 318 2.69 -4.89 -20.88
N PRO A 319 1.42 -5.33 -21.02
CA PRO A 319 0.27 -4.52 -20.63
C PRO A 319 0.32 -4.20 -19.12
N LEU A 320 -0.28 -3.07 -18.74
CA LEU A 320 -0.33 -2.64 -17.33
C LEU A 320 -1.20 -3.58 -16.49
N LEU A 321 -2.39 -3.88 -17.00
CA LEU A 321 -3.34 -4.81 -16.42
C LEU A 321 -3.30 -6.15 -17.14
N GLN A 322 -3.56 -7.23 -16.41
CA GLN A 322 -3.56 -8.59 -16.92
C GLN A 322 -4.86 -9.29 -16.52
N PRO A 323 -5.37 -10.22 -17.34
CA PRO A 323 -6.43 -11.11 -16.89
C PRO A 323 -5.88 -12.03 -15.80
N ARG A 324 -6.74 -12.39 -14.83
CA ARG A 324 -6.39 -13.39 -13.83
C ARG A 324 -6.52 -14.79 -14.41
N GLU A 325 -5.45 -15.58 -14.33
CA GLU A 325 -5.44 -16.97 -14.80
C GLU A 325 -5.90 -17.96 -13.72
N ASP A 326 -5.62 -17.67 -12.44
CA ASP A 326 -5.88 -18.54 -11.31
C ASP A 326 -6.86 -17.91 -10.30
N ASN A 327 -8.10 -18.41 -10.25
CA ASN A 327 -9.08 -17.92 -9.29
C ASN A 327 -9.14 -18.86 -8.10
N ASN A 328 -8.60 -18.41 -6.97
CA ASN A 328 -8.89 -19.05 -5.69
C ASN A 328 -10.33 -18.74 -5.26
N PHE A 329 -10.82 -19.50 -4.29
CA PHE A 329 -12.17 -19.41 -3.75
C PHE A 329 -12.63 -17.97 -3.43
N PHE A 330 -11.75 -17.14 -2.87
CA PHE A 330 -12.09 -15.76 -2.50
C PHE A 330 -12.37 -14.88 -3.71
N ILE A 331 -11.57 -15.03 -4.76
CA ILE A 331 -11.73 -14.29 -6.01
C ILE A 331 -12.99 -14.73 -6.75
N GLN A 332 -13.26 -16.04 -6.78
CA GLN A 332 -14.47 -16.56 -7.39
C GLN A 332 -15.71 -15.98 -6.71
N TYR A 333 -15.70 -15.94 -5.38
CA TYR A 333 -16.76 -15.34 -4.59
C TYR A 333 -16.91 -13.83 -4.87
N PHE A 334 -15.81 -13.08 -4.82
CA PHE A 334 -15.77 -11.64 -5.12
C PHE A 334 -16.36 -11.32 -6.50
N MET A 335 -15.85 -11.98 -7.55
CA MET A 335 -16.31 -11.76 -8.92
C MET A 335 -17.80 -12.09 -9.06
N GLY A 336 -18.26 -13.17 -8.43
CA GLY A 336 -19.67 -13.57 -8.40
C GLY A 336 -20.58 -12.52 -7.74
N GLU A 337 -20.18 -11.99 -6.57
CA GLU A 337 -20.92 -10.96 -5.84
C GLU A 337 -21.00 -9.64 -6.62
N LYS A 338 -19.93 -9.27 -7.33
CA LYS A 338 -19.89 -8.05 -8.16
C LYS A 338 -20.54 -8.24 -9.54
N GLY A 339 -21.00 -9.45 -9.87
CA GLY A 339 -21.55 -9.75 -11.20
C GLY A 339 -20.51 -9.67 -12.33
N LEU A 340 -19.21 -9.73 -11.99
CA LEU A 340 -18.10 -9.63 -12.93
C LEU A 340 -17.85 -10.98 -13.59
N SER A 341 -17.55 -10.98 -14.89
CA SER A 341 -17.21 -12.22 -15.62
C SER A 341 -15.86 -12.10 -16.33
N ILE A 342 -15.05 -13.17 -16.22
CA ILE A 342 -13.75 -13.29 -16.90
C ILE A 342 -13.90 -13.22 -18.43
N ARG A 343 -15.11 -13.50 -18.98
CA ARG A 343 -15.36 -13.55 -20.43
C ARG A 343 -15.36 -12.18 -21.10
N GLU A 344 -15.44 -11.09 -20.36
CA GLU A 344 -15.48 -9.74 -20.93
C GLU A 344 -14.13 -9.28 -21.50
N PHE A 345 -13.01 -9.94 -21.16
CA PHE A 345 -11.67 -9.53 -21.58
C PHE A 345 -11.13 -10.19 -22.86
N ARG A 346 -11.88 -11.10 -23.49
CA ARG A 346 -11.49 -11.63 -24.81
C ARG A 346 -11.94 -10.74 -25.98
N GLY A 347 -12.64 -9.64 -25.71
CA GLY A 347 -13.32 -8.82 -26.72
C GLY A 347 -12.49 -7.70 -27.34
N ASN A 348 -11.51 -7.13 -26.63
CA ASN A 348 -10.73 -6.00 -27.14
C ASN A 348 -9.28 -6.42 -27.34
N LYS A 349 -9.00 -6.99 -28.52
CA LYS A 349 -7.65 -6.89 -29.09
C LYS A 349 -7.43 -5.44 -29.57
N PRO A 350 -6.21 -4.91 -29.46
CA PRO A 350 -5.86 -3.58 -29.99
C PRO A 350 -6.15 -3.46 -31.50
#